data_AF-A0A519ZE55-F1
#
_entry.id   AF-A0A519ZE55-F1
#
_cell.length_a   1.000
_cell.length_b   1.000
_cell.length_c   1.000
_cell.angle_alpha   90.00
_cell.angle_beta   90.00
_cell.angle_gamma   90.00
#
_symmetry.space_group_name_H-M   'P 1'
#
loop_
_entity.id
_entity.type
_entity.pdbx_description
1 polymer ?
#
loop_
_entity_poly.entity_id
_entity_poly.type
_entity_poly.pdbx_seq_one_letter_code
_entity_poly.pdbx_strand_id
1 'polypeptide(L)'
;MAALDAFAHRLESGDLVGVLDPDKRTVLIKEAESYKWQLQQSSQHDADKREKTAERAVSAAVRQIESAVPLSIDAWDDLRAKVQGTPFAADFNALVTQEREAQKVLRLPAGEQEQYVQQREAALAQKGGTMVDRANLQRIRTAIDTNRKELEQAPLLAAQRLYGKQMEPLNLGDLLQAGGTHRAAEIFADRSVTLQAMAKQYGPSVRQRPLLPQEQSALVSMVEAAGPSQATQLFGALRAAIDDDDTYRAAMQQIAPDSPVKARAGLLAAAGKSITLQDNLIAGDVRVPSGKVAQTMLAGEALINRSKRQKSEDGQARTLFAPPREQFAEAFSAVVGNLYRGRPAAQEGDLQAAYAYYTGKAAETGQLADGGIDSKLAKEAATATLGDLVDFNGRGTVKAPLGMTADQFKTRMSERFAELVTTEKLPASVLGFYSHYGALNYGRDGTYVLTLGDAPVINPRTGRPVVIDLEPPPASGARYRSSVDLIPGQPQEGGKR
;
A
#
# COMPACT_ATOMS: atom_id res chain seq x y z
N MET A 1 -16.88 39.79 -51.71
CA MET A 1 -16.21 41.10 -51.59
C MET A 1 -15.66 41.54 -52.95
N ALA A 2 -14.50 41.07 -53.42
CA ALA A 2 -13.89 41.54 -54.67
C ALA A 2 -14.78 41.48 -55.93
N ALA A 3 -15.59 40.42 -56.08
CA ALA A 3 -16.53 40.30 -57.20
C ALA A 3 -17.72 41.29 -57.13
N LEU A 4 -18.18 41.62 -55.91
CA LEU A 4 -19.23 42.63 -55.68
C LEU A 4 -18.68 44.05 -55.88
N ASP A 5 -17.43 44.30 -55.47
CA ASP A 5 -16.75 45.57 -55.71
C ASP A 5 -16.49 45.79 -57.21
N ALA A 6 -16.08 44.75 -57.94
CA ALA A 6 -15.93 44.80 -59.39
C ALA A 6 -17.29 45.00 -60.10
N PHE A 7 -18.38 44.40 -59.59
CA PHE A 7 -19.72 44.59 -60.13
C PHE A 7 -20.25 46.00 -59.90
N ALA A 8 -20.09 46.56 -58.69
CA ALA A 8 -20.46 47.94 -58.38
C ALA A 8 -19.67 48.94 -59.24
N HIS A 9 -18.36 48.73 -59.41
CA HIS A 9 -17.53 49.57 -60.28
C HIS A 9 -17.96 49.51 -61.76
N ARG A 10 -18.40 48.34 -62.25
CA ARG A 10 -18.93 48.22 -63.63
C ARG A 10 -20.23 49.00 -63.83
N LEU A 11 -21.04 49.12 -62.78
CA LEU A 11 -22.30 49.87 -62.77
C LEU A 11 -22.09 51.38 -62.61
N GLU A 12 -21.08 51.81 -61.86
CA GLU A 12 -20.82 53.23 -61.57
C GLU A 12 -20.00 53.93 -62.66
N SER A 13 -18.96 53.29 -63.18
CA SER A 13 -18.01 53.93 -64.11
C SER A 13 -17.54 53.01 -65.25
N GLY A 14 -18.07 51.78 -65.33
CA GLY A 14 -17.65 50.78 -66.30
C GLY A 14 -18.57 50.59 -67.51
N ASP A 15 -18.47 49.39 -68.09
CA ASP A 15 -19.12 48.99 -69.34
C ASP A 15 -20.66 48.96 -69.28
N LEU A 16 -21.27 49.03 -68.09
CA LEU A 16 -22.71 48.96 -67.90
C LEU A 16 -23.39 50.34 -67.83
N VAL A 17 -22.63 51.44 -67.84
CA VAL A 17 -23.13 52.82 -67.66
C VAL A 17 -24.01 53.33 -68.80
N GLY A 18 -23.84 52.81 -70.02
CA GLY A 18 -24.64 53.17 -71.21
C GLY A 18 -25.68 52.13 -71.63
N VAL A 19 -25.68 50.95 -70.99
CA VAL A 19 -26.50 49.79 -71.38
C VAL A 19 -27.73 49.62 -70.49
N LEU A 20 -27.61 50.02 -69.22
CA LEU A 20 -28.69 49.91 -68.23
C LEU A 20 -29.30 51.28 -67.93
N ASP A 21 -30.62 51.28 -67.79
CA ASP A 21 -31.39 52.43 -67.32
C ASP A 21 -30.85 52.97 -65.97
N PRO A 22 -30.76 54.30 -65.78
CA PRO A 22 -30.18 54.90 -64.57
C PRO A 22 -30.85 54.46 -63.26
N ASP A 23 -32.18 54.28 -63.25
CA ASP A 23 -32.92 53.90 -62.04
C ASP A 23 -32.62 52.43 -61.68
N LYS A 24 -32.59 51.55 -62.69
CA LYS A 24 -32.22 50.14 -62.50
C LYS A 24 -30.80 49.97 -61.97
N ARG A 25 -29.88 50.80 -62.42
CA ARG A 25 -28.48 50.81 -61.96
C ARG A 25 -28.37 51.18 -60.49
N THR A 26 -29.08 52.23 -60.09
CA THR A 26 -29.13 52.70 -58.70
C THR A 26 -29.69 51.63 -57.77
N VAL A 27 -30.70 50.87 -58.22
CA VAL A 27 -31.24 49.72 -57.47
C VAL A 27 -30.19 48.61 -57.32
N LEU A 28 -29.51 48.23 -58.40
CA LEU A 28 -28.49 47.17 -58.38
C LEU A 28 -27.26 47.52 -57.54
N ILE A 29 -26.85 48.80 -57.50
CA ILE A 29 -25.77 49.27 -56.62
C ILE A 29 -26.18 49.11 -55.15
N LYS A 30 -27.38 49.57 -54.77
CA LYS A 30 -27.90 49.42 -53.40
C LYS A 30 -28.04 47.96 -52.98
N GLU A 31 -28.41 47.09 -53.92
CA GLU A 31 -28.51 45.65 -53.68
C GLU A 31 -27.12 45.01 -53.48
N ALA A 32 -26.13 45.38 -54.30
CA ALA A 32 -24.74 44.95 -54.14
C ALA A 32 -24.13 45.42 -52.80
N GLU A 33 -24.40 46.66 -52.38
CA GLU A 33 -24.02 47.19 -51.07
C GLU A 33 -24.69 46.42 -49.91
N SER A 34 -25.98 46.11 -50.06
CA SER A 34 -26.75 45.33 -49.07
C SER A 34 -26.17 43.92 -48.92
N TYR A 35 -25.84 43.25 -50.02
CA TYR A 35 -25.17 41.94 -50.00
C TYR A 35 -23.76 42.02 -49.40
N LYS A 36 -23.02 43.09 -49.69
CA LYS A 36 -21.69 43.33 -49.08
C LYS A 36 -21.80 43.48 -47.57
N TRP A 37 -22.77 44.26 -47.10
CA TRP A 37 -23.05 44.42 -45.67
C TRP A 37 -23.46 43.09 -45.02
N GLN A 38 -24.36 42.33 -45.64
CA GLN A 38 -24.76 41.01 -45.15
C GLN A 38 -23.58 40.02 -45.06
N LEU A 39 -22.69 40.00 -46.06
CA LEU A 39 -21.49 39.16 -46.04
C LEU A 39 -20.50 39.60 -44.95
N GLN A 40 -20.31 40.91 -44.75
CA GLN A 40 -19.48 41.42 -43.66
C GLN A 40 -20.08 41.07 -42.29
N GLN A 41 -21.38 41.27 -42.10
CA GLN A 41 -22.06 40.92 -40.86
C GLN A 41 -22.02 39.41 -40.58
N SER A 42 -22.25 38.56 -41.59
CA SER A 42 -22.10 37.11 -41.45
C SER A 42 -20.68 36.73 -41.07
N SER A 43 -19.67 37.31 -41.74
CA SER A 43 -18.26 37.04 -41.43
C SER A 43 -17.86 37.51 -40.03
N GLN A 44 -18.36 38.66 -39.57
CA GLN A 44 -18.12 39.15 -38.20
C GLN A 44 -18.78 38.23 -37.18
N HIS A 45 -20.05 37.88 -37.39
CA HIS A 45 -20.78 36.97 -36.51
C HIS A 45 -20.14 35.56 -36.44
N ASP A 46 -19.61 35.05 -37.56
CA ASP A 46 -18.88 33.78 -37.59
C ASP A 46 -17.50 33.87 -36.92
N ALA A 47 -16.87 35.05 -36.93
CA ALA A 47 -15.66 35.31 -36.15
C ALA A 47 -15.99 35.36 -34.65
N ASP A 48 -17.00 36.14 -34.24
CA ASP A 48 -17.44 36.27 -32.85
C ASP A 48 -17.87 34.93 -32.26
N LYS A 49 -18.60 34.10 -33.03
CA LYS A 49 -18.97 32.74 -32.63
C LYS A 49 -17.76 31.86 -32.39
N ARG A 50 -16.75 31.92 -33.27
CA ARG A 50 -15.50 31.17 -33.12
C ARG A 50 -14.75 31.63 -31.88
N GLU A 51 -14.63 32.93 -31.67
CA GLU A 51 -13.99 33.50 -30.48
C GLU A 51 -14.70 33.09 -29.19
N LYS A 52 -16.04 33.20 -29.13
CA LYS A 52 -16.81 32.77 -27.95
C LYS A 52 -16.73 31.27 -27.69
N THR A 53 -16.60 30.46 -28.73
CA THR A 53 -16.39 29.01 -28.59
C THR A 53 -15.00 28.71 -28.04
N ALA A 54 -13.97 29.40 -28.56
CA ALA A 54 -12.59 29.29 -28.07
C ALA A 54 -12.46 29.73 -26.62
N GLU A 55 -13.04 30.88 -26.25
CA GLU A 55 -13.07 31.42 -24.88
C GLU A 55 -13.64 30.39 -23.89
N ARG A 56 -14.79 29.80 -24.23
CA ARG A 56 -15.46 28.79 -23.40
C ARG A 56 -14.63 27.52 -23.29
N ALA A 57 -14.02 27.07 -24.39
CA ALA A 57 -13.19 25.87 -24.41
C ALA A 57 -11.94 26.01 -23.52
N VAL A 58 -11.21 27.12 -23.64
CA VAL A 58 -10.05 27.42 -22.78
C VAL A 58 -10.47 27.55 -21.33
N SER A 59 -11.55 28.27 -21.04
CA SER A 59 -12.06 28.44 -19.67
C SER A 59 -12.54 27.12 -19.04
N ALA A 60 -13.04 26.17 -19.83
CA ALA A 60 -13.39 24.84 -19.35
C ALA A 60 -12.14 24.00 -19.07
N ALA A 61 -11.15 24.04 -19.98
CA ALA A 61 -9.87 23.36 -19.82
C ALA A 61 -9.11 23.84 -18.57
N VAL A 62 -9.04 25.16 -18.34
CA VAL A 62 -8.43 25.75 -17.14
C VAL A 62 -9.11 25.23 -15.88
N ARG A 63 -10.45 25.25 -15.82
CA ARG A 63 -11.20 24.76 -14.65
C ARG A 63 -10.98 23.26 -14.37
N GLN A 64 -10.87 22.45 -15.42
CA GLN A 64 -10.58 21.01 -15.28
C GLN A 64 -9.16 20.77 -14.76
N ILE A 65 -8.17 21.50 -15.27
CA ILE A 65 -6.79 21.40 -14.78
C ILE A 65 -6.68 21.92 -13.34
N GLU A 66 -7.39 23.00 -13.01
CA GLU A 66 -7.45 23.54 -11.64
C GLU A 66 -8.11 22.57 -10.64
N SER A 67 -9.04 21.72 -11.08
CA SER A 67 -9.57 20.63 -10.26
C SER A 67 -8.64 19.41 -10.17
N ALA A 68 -7.39 19.56 -10.63
CA ALA A 68 -6.36 18.52 -10.68
C ALA A 68 -6.73 17.31 -11.56
N VAL A 69 -7.67 17.47 -12.48
CA VAL A 69 -8.01 16.46 -13.48
C VAL A 69 -7.25 16.77 -14.76
N PRO A 70 -6.34 15.90 -15.22
CA PRO A 70 -5.63 16.14 -16.47
C PRO A 70 -6.58 16.05 -17.67
N LEU A 71 -6.27 16.78 -18.75
CA LEU A 71 -6.92 16.61 -20.05
C LEU A 71 -6.34 15.39 -20.76
N SER A 72 -7.20 14.63 -21.45
CA SER A 72 -6.76 13.56 -22.36
C SER A 72 -6.05 14.14 -23.59
N ILE A 73 -5.31 13.29 -24.30
CA ILE A 73 -4.64 13.69 -25.56
C ILE A 73 -5.67 14.22 -26.57
N ASP A 74 -6.79 13.52 -26.73
CA ASP A 74 -7.87 13.94 -27.64
C ASP A 74 -8.48 15.28 -27.22
N ALA A 75 -8.63 15.53 -25.92
CA ALA A 75 -9.13 16.80 -25.42
C ALA A 75 -8.15 17.96 -25.68
N TRP A 76 -6.83 17.70 -25.63
CA TRP A 76 -5.82 18.67 -26.02
C TRP A 76 -5.86 19.01 -27.51
N ASP A 77 -6.07 18.00 -28.37
CA ASP A 77 -6.15 18.20 -29.81
C ASP A 77 -7.45 18.91 -30.24
N ASP A 78 -8.59 18.55 -29.62
CA ASP A 78 -9.86 19.26 -29.80
C ASP A 78 -9.78 20.73 -29.33
N LEU A 79 -9.16 20.96 -28.16
CA LEU A 79 -8.94 22.32 -27.66
C LEU A 79 -8.06 23.13 -28.64
N ARG A 80 -6.97 22.54 -29.15
CA ARG A 80 -6.10 23.19 -30.14
C ARG A 80 -6.88 23.60 -31.39
N ALA A 81 -7.70 22.71 -31.93
CA ALA A 81 -8.52 22.97 -33.11
C ALA A 81 -9.51 24.13 -32.90
N LYS A 82 -10.09 24.23 -31.71
CA LYS A 82 -11.04 25.30 -31.35
C LYS A 82 -10.40 26.67 -31.17
N VAL A 83 -9.15 26.74 -30.71
CA VAL A 83 -8.47 28.02 -30.45
C VAL A 83 -7.63 28.52 -31.63
N GLN A 84 -7.30 27.66 -32.59
CA GLN A 84 -6.41 28.01 -33.70
C GLN A 84 -7.00 29.15 -34.54
N GLY A 85 -6.19 30.19 -34.77
CA GLY A 85 -6.62 31.38 -35.52
C GLY A 85 -7.51 32.35 -34.73
N THR A 86 -7.67 32.15 -33.41
CA THR A 86 -8.35 33.08 -32.50
C THR A 86 -7.34 33.75 -31.55
N PRO A 87 -7.70 34.86 -30.88
CA PRO A 87 -6.85 35.47 -29.85
C PRO A 87 -6.47 34.52 -28.70
N PHE A 88 -7.30 33.51 -28.42
CA PHE A 88 -7.10 32.54 -27.33
C PHE A 88 -6.02 31.49 -27.61
N ALA A 89 -5.41 31.49 -28.80
CA ALA A 89 -4.28 30.61 -29.12
C ALA A 89 -3.07 30.85 -28.19
N ALA A 90 -2.86 32.10 -27.73
CA ALA A 90 -1.80 32.42 -26.79
C ALA A 90 -2.04 31.80 -25.40
N ASP A 91 -3.27 31.90 -24.89
CA ASP A 91 -3.66 31.31 -23.60
C ASP A 91 -3.55 29.78 -23.62
N PHE A 92 -3.95 29.15 -24.73
CA PHE A 92 -3.74 27.71 -24.94
C PHE A 92 -2.26 27.33 -24.89
N ASN A 93 -1.38 28.06 -25.57
CA ASN A 93 0.06 27.78 -25.56
C ASN A 93 0.68 27.97 -24.17
N ALA A 94 0.22 28.98 -23.41
CA ALA A 94 0.60 29.17 -22.02
C ALA A 94 0.17 27.98 -21.15
N LEU A 95 -1.06 27.51 -21.33
CA LEU A 95 -1.61 26.35 -20.61
C LEU A 95 -0.82 25.07 -20.90
N VAL A 96 -0.49 24.81 -22.17
CA VAL A 96 0.35 23.66 -22.57
C VAL A 96 1.74 23.74 -21.92
N THR A 97 2.34 24.93 -21.86
CA THR A 97 3.65 25.12 -21.24
C THR A 97 3.60 24.85 -19.73
N GLN A 98 2.57 25.34 -19.06
CA GLN A 98 2.32 25.13 -17.63
C GLN A 98 2.11 23.64 -17.31
N GLU A 99 1.33 22.94 -18.13
CA GLU A 99 1.10 21.50 -17.94
C GLU A 99 2.40 20.70 -18.12
N ARG A 100 3.20 21.03 -19.14
CA ARG A 100 4.52 20.40 -19.32
C ARG A 100 5.45 20.63 -18.14
N GLU A 101 5.42 21.83 -17.55
CA GLU A 101 6.16 22.15 -16.34
C GLU A 101 5.69 21.30 -15.15
N ALA A 102 4.38 21.23 -14.91
CA ALA A 102 3.81 20.38 -13.86
C ALA A 102 4.21 18.90 -14.05
N GLN A 103 4.03 18.33 -15.25
CA GLN A 103 4.42 16.94 -15.54
C GLN A 103 5.93 16.69 -15.36
N LYS A 104 6.78 17.67 -15.70
CA LYS A 104 8.22 17.58 -15.44
C LYS A 104 8.50 17.51 -13.94
N VAL A 105 7.87 18.39 -13.15
CA VAL A 105 8.05 18.43 -11.68
C VAL A 105 7.56 17.13 -11.04
N LEU A 106 6.40 16.60 -11.45
CA LEU A 106 5.84 15.36 -10.89
C LEU A 106 6.74 14.13 -11.08
N ARG A 107 7.63 14.15 -12.08
CA ARG A 107 8.61 13.09 -12.34
C ARG A 107 9.92 13.26 -11.57
N LEU A 108 10.13 14.39 -10.88
CA LEU A 108 11.31 14.58 -10.04
C LEU A 108 11.18 13.76 -8.74
N PRO A 109 12.31 13.37 -8.10
CA PRO A 109 12.29 12.84 -6.74
C PRO A 109 11.57 13.77 -5.75
N ALA A 110 10.97 13.22 -4.70
CA ALA A 110 10.13 14.00 -3.77
C ALA A 110 10.87 15.21 -3.16
N GLY A 111 12.14 15.04 -2.77
CA GLY A 111 12.95 16.15 -2.25
C GLY A 111 13.20 17.25 -3.30
N GLU A 112 13.33 16.89 -4.57
CA GLU A 112 13.51 17.86 -5.66
C GLU A 112 12.19 18.59 -6.00
N GLN A 113 11.03 17.93 -5.84
CA GLN A 113 9.73 18.57 -5.97
C GLN A 113 9.55 19.68 -4.93
N GLU A 114 9.87 19.39 -3.67
CA GLU A 114 9.80 20.35 -2.56
C GLU A 114 10.77 21.53 -2.80
N GLN A 115 12.01 21.23 -3.20
CA GLN A 115 13.00 22.26 -3.53
C GLN A 115 12.53 23.16 -4.69
N TYR A 116 11.94 22.57 -5.74
CA TYR A 116 11.41 23.33 -6.87
C TYR A 116 10.32 24.31 -6.41
N VAL A 117 9.37 23.86 -5.59
CA VAL A 117 8.31 24.70 -5.04
C VAL A 117 8.89 25.83 -4.18
N GLN A 118 9.81 25.52 -3.26
CA GLN A 118 10.46 26.52 -2.39
C GLN A 118 11.24 27.57 -3.20
N GLN A 119 11.97 27.16 -4.23
CA GLN A 119 12.71 28.09 -5.09
C GLN A 119 11.76 29.03 -5.85
N ARG A 120 10.63 28.51 -6.35
CA ARG A 120 9.61 29.33 -7.03
C ARG A 120 8.91 30.29 -6.08
N GLU A 121 8.62 29.86 -4.85
CA GLU A 121 8.10 30.73 -3.79
C GLU A 121 9.05 31.88 -3.48
N ALA A 122 10.33 31.57 -3.24
CA ALA A 122 11.34 32.57 -2.94
C ALA A 122 11.52 33.56 -4.11
N ALA A 123 11.50 33.07 -5.35
CA ALA A 123 11.57 33.92 -6.54
C ALA A 123 10.37 34.88 -6.62
N LEU A 124 9.15 34.40 -6.38
CA LEU A 124 7.94 35.23 -6.38
C LEU A 124 7.92 36.24 -5.22
N ALA A 125 8.47 35.88 -4.07
CA ALA A 125 8.58 36.77 -2.92
C ALA A 125 9.63 37.87 -3.13
N GLN A 126 10.78 37.54 -3.73
CA GLN A 126 11.91 38.48 -3.90
C GLN A 126 11.78 39.37 -5.15
N LYS A 127 11.39 38.80 -6.29
CA LYS A 127 11.38 39.49 -7.59
C LYS A 127 9.98 39.98 -7.98
N GLY A 128 8.96 39.63 -7.20
CA GLY A 128 7.56 39.76 -7.60
C GLY A 128 7.18 38.72 -8.66
N GLY A 129 5.91 38.69 -9.02
CA GLY A 129 5.40 37.82 -10.07
C GLY A 129 3.96 38.16 -10.43
N THR A 130 3.52 37.68 -11.59
CA THR A 130 2.16 37.90 -12.08
C THR A 130 1.16 37.03 -11.30
N MET A 131 -0.14 37.35 -11.39
CA MET A 131 -1.19 36.48 -10.86
C MET A 131 -1.17 35.09 -11.52
N VAL A 132 -0.75 35.02 -12.79
CA VAL A 132 -0.59 33.77 -13.54
C VAL A 132 0.53 32.91 -12.94
N ASP A 133 1.65 33.51 -12.54
CA ASP A 133 2.76 32.78 -11.92
C ASP A 133 2.37 32.17 -10.58
N ARG A 134 1.62 32.92 -9.75
CA ARG A 134 1.08 32.42 -8.48
C ARG A 134 0.08 31.28 -8.69
N ALA A 135 -0.83 31.44 -9.66
CA ALA A 135 -1.80 30.41 -10.00
C ALA A 135 -1.14 29.14 -10.53
N ASN A 136 -0.07 29.27 -11.33
CA ASN A 136 0.70 28.13 -11.82
C ASN A 136 1.44 27.41 -10.69
N LEU A 137 2.10 28.14 -9.79
CA LEU A 137 2.74 27.54 -8.62
C LEU A 137 1.75 26.79 -7.72
N GLN A 138 0.57 27.39 -7.47
CA GLN A 138 -0.47 26.73 -6.70
C GLN A 138 -0.95 25.43 -7.39
N ARG A 139 -1.09 25.45 -8.72
CA ARG A 139 -1.42 24.24 -9.50
C ARG A 139 -0.35 23.16 -9.37
N ILE A 140 0.94 23.52 -9.46
CA ILE A 140 2.05 22.57 -9.26
C ILE A 140 1.98 21.94 -7.87
N ARG A 141 1.74 22.73 -6.81
CA ARG A 141 1.57 22.18 -5.45
C ARG A 141 0.39 21.21 -5.36
N THR A 142 -0.78 21.59 -5.85
CA THR A 142 -1.96 20.72 -5.85
C THR A 142 -1.70 19.43 -6.63
N ALA A 143 -0.99 19.51 -7.76
CA ALA A 143 -0.61 18.35 -8.54
C ALA A 143 0.35 17.43 -7.78
N ILE A 144 1.34 17.97 -7.08
CA ILE A 144 2.26 17.21 -6.20
C ILE A 144 1.47 16.49 -5.10
N ASP A 145 0.58 17.21 -4.41
CA ASP A 145 -0.23 16.63 -3.33
C ASP A 145 -1.15 15.51 -3.83
N THR A 146 -1.75 15.71 -5.01
CA THR A 146 -2.61 14.70 -5.66
C THR A 146 -1.80 13.49 -6.08
N ASN A 147 -0.64 13.70 -6.70
CA ASN A 147 0.29 12.64 -7.05
C ASN A 147 0.74 11.86 -5.82
N ARG A 148 1.04 12.55 -4.71
CA ARG A 148 1.41 11.90 -3.43
C ARG A 148 0.30 11.01 -2.89
N LYS A 149 -0.95 11.46 -2.93
CA LYS A 149 -2.11 10.63 -2.57
C LYS A 149 -2.27 9.42 -3.49
N GLU A 150 -2.05 9.60 -4.79
CA GLU A 150 -2.11 8.51 -5.76
C GLU A 150 -0.99 7.48 -5.53
N LEU A 151 0.24 7.92 -5.23
CA LEU A 151 1.36 7.06 -4.83
C LEU A 151 1.06 6.27 -3.54
N GLU A 152 0.25 6.82 -2.65
CA GLU A 152 -0.17 6.14 -1.43
C GLU A 152 -1.31 5.14 -1.67
N GLN A 153 -2.27 5.50 -2.53
CA GLN A 153 -3.53 4.77 -2.68
C GLN A 153 -3.51 3.78 -3.85
N ALA A 154 -2.95 4.17 -5.00
CA ALA A 154 -2.92 3.42 -6.24
C ALA A 154 -1.58 3.62 -6.98
N PRO A 155 -0.44 3.26 -6.36
CA PRO A 155 0.89 3.51 -6.92
C PRO A 155 1.12 2.88 -8.29
N LEU A 156 0.49 1.75 -8.61
CA LEU A 156 0.57 1.13 -9.93
C LEU A 156 -0.13 1.95 -11.03
N LEU A 157 -1.22 2.65 -10.70
CA LEU A 157 -1.86 3.60 -11.62
C LEU A 157 -1.02 4.87 -11.78
N ALA A 158 -0.44 5.36 -10.68
CA ALA A 158 0.52 6.45 -10.74
C ALA A 158 1.72 6.08 -11.63
N ALA A 159 2.24 4.85 -11.53
CA ALA A 159 3.32 4.36 -12.39
C ALA A 159 2.93 4.40 -13.87
N GLN A 160 1.71 3.93 -14.20
CA GLN A 160 1.19 3.96 -15.55
C GLN A 160 1.07 5.39 -16.08
N ARG A 161 0.58 6.33 -15.25
CA ARG A 161 0.45 7.75 -15.62
C ARG A 161 1.80 8.44 -15.79
N LEU A 162 2.74 8.22 -14.87
CA LEU A 162 4.03 8.93 -14.85
C LEU A 162 4.99 8.40 -15.91
N TYR A 163 5.00 7.09 -16.14
CA TYR A 163 5.98 6.40 -16.99
C TYR A 163 5.39 5.78 -18.27
N GLY A 164 4.06 5.77 -18.43
CA GLY A 164 3.40 5.14 -19.59
C GLY A 164 3.48 3.61 -19.60
N LYS A 165 3.98 2.98 -18.52
CA LYS A 165 4.08 1.52 -18.40
C LYS A 165 2.70 0.94 -18.10
N GLN A 166 2.13 0.20 -19.04
CA GLN A 166 0.89 -0.52 -18.78
C GLN A 166 1.12 -1.61 -17.73
N MET A 167 0.22 -1.67 -16.76
CA MET A 167 0.21 -2.72 -15.73
C MET A 167 -0.73 -3.81 -16.20
N GLU A 168 -0.19 -4.99 -16.50
CA GLU A 168 -0.98 -6.15 -16.89
C GLU A 168 -1.92 -6.55 -15.74
N PRO A 169 -3.25 -6.65 -15.95
CA PRO A 169 -4.18 -7.09 -14.92
C PRO A 169 -4.02 -8.58 -14.60
N LEU A 170 -4.21 -8.94 -13.34
CA LEU A 170 -4.24 -10.31 -12.86
C LEU A 170 -5.52 -11.02 -13.33
N ASN A 171 -5.36 -12.20 -13.90
CA ASN A 171 -6.48 -13.11 -14.15
C ASN A 171 -6.72 -13.97 -12.90
N LEU A 172 -7.76 -13.63 -12.14
CA LEU A 172 -8.12 -14.35 -10.91
C LEU A 172 -8.65 -15.76 -11.16
N GLY A 173 -9.17 -16.04 -12.36
CA GLY A 173 -9.58 -17.38 -12.75
C GLY A 173 -8.37 -18.32 -12.88
N ASP A 174 -7.29 -17.83 -13.48
CA ASP A 174 -6.05 -18.60 -13.66
C ASP A 174 -5.34 -18.83 -12.31
N LEU A 175 -5.40 -17.86 -11.40
CA LEU A 175 -4.76 -17.96 -10.08
C LEU A 175 -5.20 -19.20 -9.29
N LEU A 176 -6.45 -19.63 -9.44
CA LEU A 176 -7.03 -20.78 -8.75
C LEU A 176 -6.88 -22.10 -9.51
N GLN A 177 -6.39 -22.07 -10.74
CA GLN A 177 -6.16 -23.27 -11.56
C GLN A 177 -4.75 -23.84 -11.33
N ALA A 178 -4.61 -25.15 -11.51
CA ALA A 178 -3.31 -25.81 -11.45
C ALA A 178 -2.37 -25.25 -12.55
N GLY A 179 -1.25 -24.64 -12.15
CA GLY A 179 -0.25 -24.06 -13.05
C GLY A 179 -0.48 -22.60 -13.44
N GLY A 180 -1.62 -21.99 -13.10
CA GLY A 180 -1.90 -20.57 -13.41
C GLY A 180 -1.20 -19.57 -12.49
N THR A 181 -0.55 -20.04 -11.43
CA THR A 181 0.24 -19.20 -10.50
C THR A 181 1.53 -18.65 -11.14
N HIS A 182 2.05 -19.27 -12.20
CA HIS A 182 3.28 -18.81 -12.87
C HIS A 182 3.12 -17.42 -13.51
N ARG A 183 2.05 -17.22 -14.30
CA ARG A 183 1.78 -15.91 -14.90
C ARG A 183 1.50 -14.85 -13.84
N ALA A 184 0.74 -15.21 -12.81
CA ALA A 184 0.52 -14.33 -11.67
C ALA A 184 1.84 -13.93 -10.99
N ALA A 185 2.79 -14.87 -10.88
CA ALA A 185 4.11 -14.59 -10.30
C ALA A 185 4.94 -13.61 -11.11
N GLU A 186 4.94 -13.72 -12.44
CA GLU A 186 5.59 -12.75 -13.33
C GLU A 186 4.99 -11.34 -13.15
N ILE A 187 3.66 -11.25 -13.09
CA ILE A 187 2.94 -9.99 -12.87
C ILE A 187 3.32 -9.39 -11.51
N PHE A 188 3.32 -10.18 -10.43
CA PHE A 188 3.68 -9.68 -9.09
C PHE A 188 5.15 -9.29 -8.99
N ALA A 189 6.07 -10.02 -9.64
CA ALA A 189 7.48 -9.69 -9.68
C ALA A 189 7.70 -8.33 -10.38
N ASP A 190 7.09 -8.11 -11.55
CA ASP A 190 7.20 -6.84 -12.27
C ASP A 190 6.64 -5.66 -11.46
N ARG A 191 5.52 -5.86 -10.77
CA ARG A 191 4.91 -4.86 -9.89
C ARG A 191 5.77 -4.56 -8.68
N SER A 192 6.32 -5.58 -8.03
CA SER A 192 7.21 -5.40 -6.87
C SER A 192 8.44 -4.57 -7.27
N VAL A 193 9.09 -4.90 -8.39
CA VAL A 193 10.22 -4.11 -8.92
C VAL A 193 9.80 -2.66 -9.23
N THR A 194 8.64 -2.47 -9.83
CA THR A 194 8.10 -1.13 -10.14
C THR A 194 7.87 -0.32 -8.85
N LEU A 195 7.21 -0.90 -7.85
CA LEU A 195 6.92 -0.25 -6.58
C LEU A 195 8.21 0.07 -5.80
N GLN A 196 9.19 -0.82 -5.83
CA GLN A 196 10.50 -0.57 -5.22
C GLN A 196 11.25 0.57 -5.92
N ALA A 197 11.24 0.61 -7.26
CA ALA A 197 11.85 1.71 -8.02
C ALA A 197 11.18 3.05 -7.70
N MET A 198 9.85 3.07 -7.63
CA MET A 198 9.09 4.26 -7.24
C MET A 198 9.38 4.68 -5.79
N ALA A 199 9.45 3.73 -4.85
CA ALA A 199 9.77 4.03 -3.46
C ALA A 199 11.18 4.61 -3.31
N LYS A 200 12.15 4.19 -4.13
CA LYS A 200 13.48 4.82 -4.19
C LYS A 200 13.42 6.27 -4.68
N GLN A 201 12.55 6.57 -5.63
CA GLN A 201 12.44 7.89 -6.25
C GLN A 201 11.60 8.89 -5.42
N TYR A 202 10.43 8.47 -4.95
CA TYR A 202 9.46 9.33 -4.25
C TYR A 202 9.43 9.10 -2.74
N GLY A 203 10.26 8.19 -2.23
CA GLY A 203 10.39 7.92 -0.81
C GLY A 203 9.18 7.19 -0.20
N PRO A 204 8.93 7.38 1.10
CA PRO A 204 7.96 6.60 1.87
C PRO A 204 6.48 6.87 1.52
N SER A 205 6.22 7.89 0.69
CA SER A 205 4.86 8.17 0.18
C SER A 205 4.35 7.05 -0.73
N VAL A 206 5.25 6.27 -1.34
CA VAL A 206 4.88 5.10 -2.15
C VAL A 206 4.57 3.94 -1.23
N ARG A 207 3.29 3.59 -1.10
CA ARG A 207 2.92 2.39 -0.36
C ARG A 207 3.14 1.15 -1.21
N GLN A 208 3.55 0.05 -0.59
CA GLN A 208 3.56 -1.25 -1.24
C GLN A 208 2.11 -1.70 -1.40
N ARG A 209 1.57 -1.57 -2.62
CA ARG A 209 0.22 -1.98 -3.00
C ARG A 209 0.29 -2.73 -4.33
N PRO A 210 0.52 -4.04 -4.30
CA PRO A 210 0.81 -4.83 -5.50
C PRO A 210 -0.44 -5.20 -6.30
N LEU A 211 -1.65 -4.84 -5.85
CA LEU A 211 -2.89 -5.09 -6.59
C LEU A 211 -3.40 -3.79 -7.21
N LEU A 212 -3.91 -3.89 -8.44
CA LEU A 212 -4.69 -2.82 -9.05
C LEU A 212 -6.03 -2.66 -8.32
N PRO A 213 -6.67 -1.48 -8.33
CA PRO A 213 -7.93 -1.26 -7.61
C PRO A 213 -9.04 -2.26 -7.97
N GLN A 214 -9.17 -2.63 -9.25
CA GLN A 214 -10.14 -3.62 -9.69
C GLN A 214 -9.85 -5.03 -9.16
N GLU A 215 -8.57 -5.41 -9.03
CA GLU A 215 -8.17 -6.71 -8.50
C GLU A 215 -8.37 -6.78 -6.99
N GLN A 216 -8.04 -5.70 -6.28
CA GLN A 216 -8.34 -5.56 -4.88
C GLN A 216 -9.83 -5.75 -4.63
N SER A 217 -10.68 -5.03 -5.36
CA SER A 217 -12.14 -5.13 -5.22
C SER A 217 -12.66 -6.56 -5.47
N ALA A 218 -12.15 -7.22 -6.51
CA ALA A 218 -12.52 -8.59 -6.83
C ALA A 218 -12.05 -9.60 -5.77
N LEU A 219 -10.81 -9.48 -5.29
CA LEU A 219 -10.26 -10.35 -4.24
C LEU A 219 -10.97 -10.15 -2.90
N VAL A 220 -11.28 -8.90 -2.52
CA VAL A 220 -12.09 -8.60 -1.33
C VAL A 220 -13.44 -9.31 -1.44
N SER A 221 -14.13 -9.16 -2.57
CA SER A 221 -15.43 -9.79 -2.82
C SER A 221 -15.36 -11.32 -2.76
N MET A 222 -14.30 -11.92 -3.32
CA MET A 222 -14.06 -13.37 -3.26
C MET A 222 -13.82 -13.84 -1.83
N VAL A 223 -13.01 -13.13 -1.03
CA VAL A 223 -12.74 -13.47 0.38
C VAL A 223 -14.00 -13.31 1.23
N GLU A 224 -14.84 -12.33 0.98
CA GLU A 224 -16.11 -12.13 1.70
C GLU A 224 -17.17 -13.18 1.36
N ALA A 225 -17.20 -13.65 0.11
CA ALA A 225 -18.11 -14.71 -0.33
C ALA A 225 -17.61 -16.12 0.02
N ALA A 226 -16.31 -16.29 0.23
CA ALA A 226 -15.69 -17.59 0.49
C ALA A 226 -15.94 -18.11 1.91
N GLY A 227 -16.18 -19.42 2.03
CA GLY A 227 -16.08 -20.10 3.32
C GLY A 227 -14.62 -20.16 3.82
N PRO A 228 -14.37 -20.42 5.12
CA PRO A 228 -13.01 -20.42 5.69
C PRO A 228 -11.98 -21.27 4.94
N SER A 229 -12.40 -22.43 4.42
CA SER A 229 -11.54 -23.32 3.62
C SER A 229 -11.15 -22.69 2.28
N GLN A 230 -12.13 -22.15 1.55
CA GLN A 230 -11.92 -21.52 0.24
C GLN A 230 -11.07 -20.25 0.35
N ALA A 231 -11.28 -19.44 1.41
CA ALA A 231 -10.45 -18.28 1.68
C ALA A 231 -8.99 -18.67 1.95
N THR A 232 -8.76 -19.74 2.72
CA THR A 232 -7.42 -20.28 2.98
C THR A 232 -6.74 -20.77 1.69
N GLN A 233 -7.49 -21.43 0.79
CA GLN A 233 -6.99 -21.85 -0.52
C GLN A 233 -6.59 -20.66 -1.40
N LEU A 234 -7.42 -19.62 -1.43
CA LEU A 234 -7.10 -18.38 -2.16
C LEU A 234 -5.83 -17.71 -1.61
N PHE A 235 -5.68 -17.64 -0.29
CA PHE A 235 -4.46 -17.11 0.34
C PHE A 235 -3.21 -17.92 0.00
N GLY A 236 -3.34 -19.25 -0.07
CA GLY A 236 -2.27 -20.15 -0.52
C GLY A 236 -1.91 -19.94 -1.99
N ALA A 237 -2.90 -19.76 -2.87
CA ALA A 237 -2.68 -19.48 -4.28
C ALA A 237 -1.98 -18.13 -4.49
N LEU A 238 -2.40 -17.09 -3.76
CA LEU A 238 -1.71 -15.79 -3.74
C LEU A 238 -0.27 -15.91 -3.24
N ARG A 239 -0.01 -16.74 -2.23
CA ARG A 239 1.36 -16.97 -1.74
C ARG A 239 2.21 -17.68 -2.78
N ALA A 240 1.67 -18.69 -3.45
CA ALA A 240 2.38 -19.38 -4.53
C ALA A 240 2.70 -18.46 -5.71
N ALA A 241 1.87 -17.43 -5.94
CA ALA A 241 2.13 -16.40 -6.93
C ALA A 241 3.03 -15.25 -6.43
N ILE A 242 3.24 -15.09 -5.13
CA ILE A 242 4.03 -13.99 -4.56
C ILE A 242 5.15 -14.58 -3.71
N ASP A 243 6.33 -14.72 -4.30
CA ASP A 243 7.51 -15.29 -3.63
C ASP A 243 8.10 -14.34 -2.56
N ASP A 244 7.87 -13.04 -2.69
CA ASP A 244 8.36 -12.02 -1.75
C ASP A 244 7.41 -11.79 -0.55
N ASP A 245 7.92 -11.99 0.67
CA ASP A 245 7.13 -11.89 1.91
C ASP A 245 6.54 -10.50 2.15
N ASP A 246 7.29 -9.44 1.81
CA ASP A 246 6.84 -8.06 2.00
C ASP A 246 5.72 -7.71 1.01
N THR A 247 5.87 -8.11 -0.25
CA THR A 247 4.85 -8.00 -1.29
C THR A 247 3.59 -8.80 -0.93
N TYR A 248 3.75 -10.02 -0.40
CA TYR A 248 2.61 -10.84 0.03
C TYR A 248 1.85 -10.19 1.19
N ARG A 249 2.57 -9.70 2.20
CA ARG A 249 1.98 -8.98 3.34
C ARG A 249 1.25 -7.72 2.90
N ALA A 250 1.84 -6.97 1.98
CA ALA A 250 1.21 -5.80 1.37
C ALA A 250 -0.09 -6.16 0.62
N ALA A 251 -0.08 -7.25 -0.16
CA ALA A 251 -1.29 -7.75 -0.82
C ALA A 251 -2.37 -8.13 0.21
N MET A 252 -2.01 -8.83 1.29
CA MET A 252 -2.96 -9.21 2.34
C MET A 252 -3.58 -8.00 3.04
N GLN A 253 -2.77 -6.97 3.34
CA GLN A 253 -3.26 -5.71 3.92
C GLN A 253 -4.20 -4.97 2.96
N GLN A 254 -3.97 -5.07 1.66
CA GLN A 254 -4.81 -4.45 0.64
C GLN A 254 -6.17 -5.17 0.48
N ILE A 255 -6.22 -6.49 0.66
CA ILE A 255 -7.45 -7.31 0.55
C ILE A 255 -8.29 -7.24 1.83
N ALA A 256 -7.67 -7.04 3.00
CA ALA A 256 -8.38 -6.99 4.28
C ALA A 256 -8.00 -5.75 5.11
N PRO A 257 -8.23 -4.52 4.60
CA PRO A 257 -7.88 -3.30 5.32
C PRO A 257 -8.68 -3.15 6.62
N ASP A 258 -9.92 -3.66 6.64
CA ASP A 258 -10.86 -3.52 7.77
C ASP A 258 -10.92 -4.76 8.67
N SER A 259 -10.17 -5.83 8.35
CA SER A 259 -10.11 -7.05 9.17
C SER A 259 -8.65 -7.50 9.33
N PRO A 260 -7.95 -7.06 10.39
CA PRO A 260 -6.61 -7.52 10.68
C PRO A 260 -6.56 -9.04 10.91
N VAL A 261 -7.66 -9.65 11.36
CA VAL A 261 -7.80 -11.10 11.53
C VAL A 261 -7.72 -11.82 10.18
N LYS A 262 -8.44 -11.37 9.15
CA LYS A 262 -8.35 -11.97 7.80
C LYS A 262 -6.95 -11.83 7.21
N ALA A 263 -6.33 -10.65 7.34
CA ALA A 263 -4.96 -10.45 6.89
C ALA A 263 -3.97 -11.39 7.62
N ARG A 264 -4.12 -11.56 8.94
CA ARG A 264 -3.29 -12.47 9.74
C ARG A 264 -3.52 -13.93 9.37
N ALA A 265 -4.77 -14.33 9.13
CA ALA A 265 -5.11 -15.67 8.66
C ALA A 265 -4.46 -15.96 7.30
N GLY A 266 -4.43 -15.00 6.38
CA GLY A 266 -3.69 -15.12 5.11
C GLY A 266 -2.20 -15.39 5.32
N LEU A 267 -1.54 -14.61 6.19
CA LEU A 267 -0.14 -14.82 6.56
C LEU A 267 0.12 -16.21 7.17
N LEU A 268 -0.79 -16.69 8.04
CA LEU A 268 -0.69 -18.03 8.64
C LEU A 268 -0.91 -19.14 7.60
N ALA A 269 -1.88 -18.99 6.70
CA ALA A 269 -2.12 -19.93 5.62
C ALA A 269 -0.89 -20.08 4.72
N ALA A 270 -0.24 -18.95 4.41
CA ALA A 270 0.96 -18.88 3.58
C ALA A 270 2.23 -19.43 4.24
N ALA A 271 2.31 -19.43 5.58
CA ALA A 271 3.51 -19.88 6.28
C ALA A 271 3.86 -21.35 5.97
N GLY A 272 2.85 -22.20 5.71
CA GLY A 272 3.05 -23.62 5.41
C GLY A 272 3.75 -24.42 6.52
N LYS A 273 3.78 -23.88 7.75
CA LYS A 273 4.49 -24.49 8.89
C LYS A 273 3.54 -25.35 9.73
N SER A 274 4.10 -26.34 10.41
CA SER A 274 3.40 -27.06 11.46
C SER A 274 3.61 -26.33 12.78
N ILE A 275 2.53 -25.97 13.48
CA ILE A 275 2.56 -25.24 14.75
C ILE A 275 2.35 -26.25 15.86
N THR A 276 3.29 -26.32 16.80
CA THR A 276 3.11 -27.09 18.02
C THR A 276 2.25 -26.30 18.99
N LEU A 277 1.05 -26.80 19.28
CA LEU A 277 0.09 -26.18 20.19
C LEU A 277 0.34 -26.60 21.63
N GLN A 278 0.81 -27.83 21.84
CA GLN A 278 1.10 -28.39 23.15
C GLN A 278 2.35 -29.27 23.06
N ASP A 279 3.37 -28.92 23.84
CA ASP A 279 4.55 -29.75 24.08
C ASP A 279 4.23 -30.74 25.20
N ASN A 280 4.31 -32.04 24.89
CA ASN A 280 3.98 -33.09 25.85
C ASN A 280 5.24 -33.87 26.24
N LEU A 281 5.49 -34.03 27.54
CA LEU A 281 6.68 -34.75 28.05
C LEU A 281 6.58 -36.28 27.90
N ILE A 282 5.37 -36.82 27.80
CA ILE A 282 5.08 -38.27 27.85
C ILE A 282 4.27 -38.72 26.62
N ALA A 283 3.40 -37.87 26.09
CA ALA A 283 2.64 -38.10 24.85
C ALA A 283 3.31 -37.38 23.68
N GLY A 284 2.88 -37.69 22.44
CA GLY A 284 3.32 -36.91 21.28
C GLY A 284 2.83 -35.46 21.33
N ASP A 285 3.63 -34.53 20.81
CA ASP A 285 3.25 -33.12 20.68
C ASP A 285 1.98 -32.96 19.83
N VAL A 286 1.12 -32.03 20.21
CA VAL A 286 -0.05 -31.67 19.40
C VAL A 286 0.38 -30.66 18.35
N ARG A 287 0.45 -31.09 17.08
CA ARG A 287 0.88 -30.24 15.95
C ARG A 287 -0.25 -30.01 14.97
N VAL A 288 -0.43 -28.75 14.55
CA VAL A 288 -1.48 -28.35 13.61
C VAL A 288 -0.88 -27.54 12.46
N PRO A 289 -1.24 -27.84 11.20
CA PRO A 289 -0.81 -27.02 10.06
C PRO A 289 -1.28 -25.57 10.20
N SER A 290 -0.43 -24.59 9.86
CA SER A 290 -0.76 -23.17 9.95
C SER A 290 -1.97 -22.78 9.09
N GLY A 291 -2.22 -23.48 7.98
CA GLY A 291 -3.45 -23.35 7.20
C GLY A 291 -4.72 -23.78 7.94
N LYS A 292 -4.64 -24.81 8.80
CA LYS A 292 -5.78 -25.18 9.65
C LYS A 292 -6.01 -24.14 10.74
N VAL A 293 -4.95 -23.57 11.30
CA VAL A 293 -5.05 -22.43 12.23
C VAL A 293 -5.74 -21.23 11.58
N ALA A 294 -5.33 -20.88 10.35
CA ALA A 294 -5.97 -19.82 9.57
C ALA A 294 -7.46 -20.11 9.32
N GLN A 295 -7.80 -21.35 8.96
CA GLN A 295 -9.20 -21.76 8.76
C GLN A 295 -10.03 -21.60 10.04
N THR A 296 -9.51 -22.05 11.19
CA THR A 296 -10.20 -21.92 12.49
C THR A 296 -10.36 -20.44 12.88
N MET A 297 -9.35 -19.59 12.65
CA MET A 297 -9.48 -18.14 12.83
C MET A 297 -10.57 -17.53 11.96
N LEU A 298 -10.61 -17.86 10.67
CA LEU A 298 -11.61 -17.34 9.75
C LEU A 298 -13.03 -17.80 10.11
N ALA A 299 -13.18 -19.04 10.59
CA ALA A 299 -14.44 -19.54 11.11
C ALA A 299 -14.91 -18.74 12.34
N GLY A 300 -14.00 -18.48 13.29
CA GLY A 300 -14.32 -17.66 14.46
C GLY A 300 -14.59 -16.20 14.12
N GLU A 301 -13.83 -15.61 13.20
CA GLU A 301 -14.07 -14.26 12.68
C GLU A 301 -15.47 -14.15 12.05
N ALA A 302 -15.90 -15.14 11.26
CA ALA A 302 -17.24 -15.16 10.68
C ALA A 302 -18.35 -15.27 11.75
N LEU A 303 -18.07 -15.95 12.86
CA LEU A 303 -18.98 -16.00 14.00
C LEU A 303 -19.04 -14.65 14.72
N ILE A 304 -17.90 -14.03 15.02
CA ILE A 304 -17.81 -12.74 15.73
C ILE A 304 -18.42 -11.61 14.88
N ASN A 305 -18.00 -11.54 13.62
CA ASN A 305 -18.33 -10.48 12.67
C ASN A 305 -19.38 -10.94 11.65
N ARG A 306 -20.51 -11.46 12.13
CA ARG A 306 -21.66 -11.77 11.26
C ARG A 306 -22.06 -10.55 10.44
N SER A 307 -22.24 -10.75 9.13
CA SER A 307 -22.63 -9.70 8.19
C SER A 307 -23.99 -9.07 8.58
N LYS A 308 -24.25 -7.84 8.13
CA LYS A 308 -25.53 -7.14 8.39
C LYS A 308 -26.77 -7.96 7.95
N ARG A 309 -26.64 -8.79 6.90
CA ARG A 309 -27.70 -9.72 6.43
C ARG A 309 -27.94 -10.89 7.38
N GLN A 310 -26.89 -11.46 7.97
CA GLN A 310 -27.02 -12.55 8.96
C GLN A 310 -27.52 -12.05 10.32
N LYS A 311 -27.30 -10.77 10.64
CA LYS A 311 -27.81 -10.14 11.87
C LYS A 311 -29.32 -9.85 11.83
N SER A 312 -29.92 -9.77 10.63
CA SER A 312 -31.36 -9.50 10.45
C SER A 312 -32.25 -10.75 10.49
N GLU A 313 -31.71 -11.94 10.25
CA GLU A 313 -32.49 -13.20 10.24
C GLU A 313 -32.54 -13.88 11.62
N ASP A 314 -31.49 -13.79 12.43
CA ASP A 314 -31.35 -14.56 13.69
C ASP A 314 -31.66 -13.80 14.98
N GLY A 315 -32.00 -12.51 14.90
CA GLY A 315 -32.06 -11.64 16.09
C GLY A 315 -30.68 -11.49 16.76
N GLN A 316 -30.59 -10.63 17.79
CA GLN A 316 -29.33 -10.29 18.48
C GLN A 316 -28.75 -11.44 19.35
N ALA A 317 -28.65 -12.65 18.83
CA ALA A 317 -27.98 -13.73 19.55
C ALA A 317 -26.48 -13.43 19.60
N ARG A 318 -25.98 -13.11 20.81
CA ARG A 318 -24.56 -13.30 21.16
C ARG A 318 -24.17 -14.69 20.67
N THR A 319 -23.04 -14.83 19.99
CA THR A 319 -22.64 -16.14 19.49
C THR A 319 -22.47 -17.06 20.69
N LEU A 320 -23.05 -18.27 20.59
CA LEU A 320 -23.00 -19.27 21.67
C LEU A 320 -21.57 -19.63 22.10
N PHE A 321 -20.57 -19.30 21.27
CA PHE A 321 -19.19 -19.72 21.37
C PHE A 321 -18.20 -18.56 21.61
N ALA A 322 -18.60 -17.29 21.42
CA ALA A 322 -17.71 -16.16 21.68
C ALA A 322 -17.96 -15.59 23.08
N PRO A 323 -16.99 -15.67 23.99
CA PRO A 323 -17.13 -15.10 25.33
C PRO A 323 -17.08 -13.57 25.31
N PRO A 324 -17.45 -12.88 26.40
CA PRO A 324 -17.27 -11.44 26.51
C PRO A 324 -15.81 -11.05 26.21
N ARG A 325 -15.64 -10.04 25.35
CA ARG A 325 -14.32 -9.66 24.84
C ARG A 325 -13.38 -9.21 25.96
N GLU A 326 -13.91 -8.52 26.96
CA GLU A 326 -13.16 -8.04 28.12
C GLU A 326 -12.60 -9.19 28.94
N GLN A 327 -13.39 -10.25 29.15
CA GLN A 327 -12.95 -11.44 29.89
C GLN A 327 -11.85 -12.20 29.13
N PHE A 328 -12.01 -12.32 27.81
CA PHE A 328 -10.96 -12.93 26.98
C PHE A 328 -9.69 -12.07 26.97
N ALA A 329 -9.81 -10.74 26.93
CA ALA A 329 -8.65 -9.84 26.97
C ALA A 329 -7.85 -9.98 28.28
N GLU A 330 -8.53 -10.18 29.41
CA GLU A 330 -7.90 -10.47 30.69
C GLU A 330 -7.16 -11.82 30.67
N ALA A 331 -7.83 -12.88 30.22
CA ALA A 331 -7.22 -14.21 30.10
C ALA A 331 -6.02 -14.21 29.13
N PHE A 332 -6.14 -13.53 27.99
CA PHE A 332 -5.06 -13.36 27.03
C PHE A 332 -3.89 -12.59 27.64
N SER A 333 -4.15 -11.51 28.37
CA SER A 333 -3.12 -10.72 29.07
C SER A 333 -2.37 -11.56 30.10
N ALA A 334 -3.07 -12.45 30.81
CA ALA A 334 -2.44 -13.41 31.73
C ALA A 334 -1.52 -14.42 31.00
N VAL A 335 -1.87 -14.81 29.77
CA VAL A 335 -1.04 -15.71 28.94
C VAL A 335 0.18 -15.01 28.36
N VAL A 336 0.00 -13.83 27.73
CA VAL A 336 1.10 -13.12 27.05
C VAL A 336 2.03 -12.39 28.01
N GLY A 337 1.58 -12.13 29.24
CA GLY A 337 2.36 -11.49 30.29
C GLY A 337 3.04 -10.21 29.81
N ASN A 338 4.37 -10.23 29.82
CA ASN A 338 5.21 -9.08 29.56
C ASN A 338 5.67 -8.95 28.09
N LEU A 339 5.01 -9.64 27.15
CA LEU A 339 5.35 -9.61 25.72
C LEU A 339 5.27 -8.20 25.11
N TYR A 340 4.26 -7.42 25.49
CA TYR A 340 3.98 -6.09 24.91
C TYR A 340 4.53 -4.92 25.74
N ARG A 341 5.52 -5.17 26.61
CA ARG A 341 6.16 -4.11 27.41
C ARG A 341 6.64 -2.97 26.51
N GLY A 342 6.20 -1.75 26.82
CA GLY A 342 6.51 -0.55 26.03
C GLY A 342 5.80 -0.42 24.68
N ARG A 343 4.92 -1.36 24.30
CA ARG A 343 4.19 -1.38 23.03
C ARG A 343 2.72 -1.85 23.17
N PRO A 344 1.90 -1.23 24.05
CA PRO A 344 0.52 -1.68 24.28
C PRO A 344 -0.35 -1.63 23.00
N ALA A 345 -0.09 -0.68 22.10
CA ALA A 345 -0.79 -0.60 20.81
C ALA A 345 -0.57 -1.81 19.88
N ALA A 346 0.50 -2.59 20.09
CA ALA A 346 0.78 -3.79 19.31
C ALA A 346 -0.04 -5.01 19.77
N GLN A 347 -0.60 -4.98 20.99
CA GLN A 347 -1.36 -6.09 21.57
C GLN A 347 -2.71 -6.30 20.89
N GLU A 348 -3.36 -5.23 20.45
CA GLU A 348 -4.76 -5.26 20.02
C GLU A 348 -5.00 -6.16 18.80
N GLY A 349 -4.12 -6.11 17.79
CA GLY A 349 -4.26 -6.96 16.60
C GLY A 349 -4.03 -8.45 16.90
N ASP A 350 -3.10 -8.74 17.80
CA ASP A 350 -2.78 -10.09 18.25
C ASP A 350 -3.89 -10.66 19.15
N LEU A 351 -4.47 -9.83 20.02
CA LEU A 351 -5.66 -10.16 20.81
C LEU A 351 -6.85 -10.53 19.92
N GLN A 352 -7.11 -9.72 18.88
CA GLN A 352 -8.20 -9.99 17.93
C GLN A 352 -7.99 -11.33 17.21
N ALA A 353 -6.76 -11.62 16.78
CA ALA A 353 -6.42 -12.89 16.15
C ALA A 353 -6.64 -14.08 17.09
N ALA A 354 -6.14 -14.00 18.32
CA ALA A 354 -6.32 -15.05 19.34
C ALA A 354 -7.81 -15.23 19.70
N TYR A 355 -8.57 -14.15 19.81
CA TYR A 355 -10.01 -14.20 20.10
C TYR A 355 -10.81 -14.87 18.98
N ALA A 356 -10.47 -14.59 17.72
CA ALA A 356 -11.05 -15.27 16.57
C ALA A 356 -10.70 -16.76 16.56
N TYR A 357 -9.44 -17.13 16.82
CA TYR A 357 -9.06 -18.54 16.94
C TYR A 357 -9.84 -19.23 18.07
N TYR A 358 -9.88 -18.64 19.27
CA TYR A 358 -10.59 -19.18 20.43
C TYR A 358 -12.06 -19.45 20.08
N THR A 359 -12.74 -18.45 19.51
CA THR A 359 -14.16 -18.57 19.14
C THR A 359 -14.39 -19.66 18.10
N GLY A 360 -13.53 -19.74 17.08
CA GLY A 360 -13.61 -20.78 16.05
C GLY A 360 -13.40 -22.17 16.63
N LYS A 361 -12.40 -22.33 17.51
CA LYS A 361 -12.07 -23.60 18.15
C LYS A 361 -13.13 -24.04 19.16
N ALA A 362 -13.70 -23.10 19.91
CA ALA A 362 -14.82 -23.33 20.80
C ALA A 362 -16.05 -23.83 20.02
N ALA A 363 -16.34 -23.23 18.86
CA ALA A 363 -17.39 -23.71 17.96
C ALA A 363 -17.10 -25.10 17.38
N GLU A 364 -15.85 -25.38 16.95
CA GLU A 364 -15.43 -26.70 16.44
C GLU A 364 -15.58 -27.81 17.50
N THR A 365 -15.37 -27.48 18.78
CA THR A 365 -15.40 -28.43 19.90
C THR A 365 -16.73 -28.44 20.66
N GLY A 366 -17.69 -27.58 20.30
CA GLY A 366 -18.98 -27.46 20.98
C GLY A 366 -18.92 -26.79 22.37
N GLN A 367 -17.83 -26.08 22.68
CA GLN A 367 -17.64 -25.41 23.95
C GLN A 367 -18.39 -24.07 23.99
N LEU A 368 -19.41 -24.00 24.83
CA LEU A 368 -20.23 -22.80 25.00
C LEU A 368 -19.51 -21.73 25.83
N ALA A 369 -19.83 -20.46 25.55
CA ALA A 369 -19.26 -19.29 26.20
C ALA A 369 -19.80 -19.01 27.63
N ASP A 370 -20.80 -19.78 28.08
CA ASP A 370 -21.47 -19.61 29.38
C ASP A 370 -20.66 -20.17 30.57
N GLY A 371 -19.71 -21.07 30.31
CA GLY A 371 -18.81 -21.65 31.32
C GLY A 371 -17.61 -20.78 31.74
N GLY A 372 -17.49 -19.55 31.22
CA GLY A 372 -16.30 -18.70 31.41
C GLY A 372 -15.18 -18.97 30.40
N ILE A 373 -14.01 -18.32 30.58
CA ILE A 373 -12.86 -18.50 29.69
C ILE A 373 -12.10 -19.77 30.05
N ASP A 374 -11.96 -20.67 29.08
CA ASP A 374 -11.07 -21.83 29.22
C ASP A 374 -9.61 -21.38 29.07
N SER A 375 -8.90 -21.39 30.21
CA SER A 375 -7.49 -21.00 30.27
C SER A 375 -6.56 -21.82 29.36
N LYS A 376 -6.86 -23.11 29.13
CA LYS A 376 -6.06 -23.95 28.23
C LYS A 376 -6.30 -23.56 26.79
N LEU A 377 -7.56 -23.33 26.42
CA LEU A 377 -7.91 -22.88 25.08
C LEU A 377 -7.43 -21.44 24.81
N ALA A 378 -7.45 -20.56 25.81
CA ALA A 378 -6.89 -19.21 25.70
C ALA A 378 -5.37 -19.26 25.46
N LYS A 379 -4.65 -20.16 26.16
CA LYS A 379 -3.22 -20.40 25.91
C LYS A 379 -2.99 -20.97 24.51
N GLU A 380 -3.75 -21.98 24.10
CA GLU A 380 -3.68 -22.55 22.75
C GLU A 380 -3.92 -21.48 21.68
N ALA A 381 -4.92 -20.60 21.87
CA ALA A 381 -5.22 -19.52 20.94
C ALA A 381 -4.07 -18.51 20.81
N ALA A 382 -3.41 -18.15 21.92
CA ALA A 382 -2.23 -17.30 21.89
C ALA A 382 -1.07 -18.00 21.15
N THR A 383 -0.76 -19.26 21.48
CA THR A 383 0.32 -20.02 20.82
C THR A 383 0.06 -20.22 19.33
N ALA A 384 -1.17 -20.57 18.94
CA ALA A 384 -1.57 -20.80 17.55
C ALA A 384 -1.39 -19.55 16.68
N THR A 385 -1.68 -18.37 17.24
CA THR A 385 -1.72 -17.11 16.48
C THR A 385 -0.42 -16.32 16.55
N LEU A 386 0.33 -16.43 17.65
CA LEU A 386 1.55 -15.66 17.91
C LEU A 386 2.83 -16.47 17.76
N GLY A 387 2.77 -17.79 17.86
CA GLY A 387 3.93 -18.63 18.11
C GLY A 387 4.14 -18.86 19.61
N ASP A 388 5.15 -19.65 19.94
CA ASP A 388 5.41 -20.03 21.33
C ASP A 388 5.93 -18.83 22.14
N LEU A 389 5.48 -18.70 23.39
CA LEU A 389 5.83 -17.60 24.28
C LEU A 389 7.00 -18.02 25.17
N VAL A 390 8.14 -17.36 24.99
CA VAL A 390 9.39 -17.77 25.63
C VAL A 390 9.82 -16.72 26.65
N ASP A 391 9.98 -17.13 27.91
CA ASP A 391 10.78 -16.37 28.85
C ASP A 391 12.26 -16.50 28.49
N PHE A 392 12.82 -15.41 27.97
CA PHE A 392 14.20 -15.33 27.55
C PHE A 392 15.06 -14.87 28.74
N ASN A 393 15.82 -15.82 29.29
CA ASN A 393 16.75 -15.64 30.41
C ASN A 393 16.12 -15.07 31.71
N GLY A 394 14.81 -15.17 31.91
CA GLY A 394 14.14 -14.57 33.07
C GLY A 394 14.03 -13.04 32.99
N ARG A 395 14.29 -12.46 31.80
CA ARG A 395 14.37 -11.01 31.58
C ARG A 395 13.27 -10.50 30.65
N GLY A 396 12.33 -11.36 30.25
CA GLY A 396 11.22 -10.96 29.42
C GLY A 396 10.62 -12.07 28.59
N THR A 397 9.36 -11.87 28.21
CA THR A 397 8.66 -12.74 27.27
C THR A 397 8.88 -12.26 25.84
N VAL A 398 9.24 -13.17 24.95
CA VAL A 398 9.29 -12.96 23.50
C VAL A 398 8.47 -14.03 22.80
N LYS A 399 7.93 -13.71 21.62
CA LYS A 399 7.36 -14.75 20.75
C LYS A 399 8.47 -15.41 19.92
N ALA A 400 8.53 -16.73 19.93
CA ALA A 400 9.33 -17.51 19.00
C ALA A 400 8.74 -17.38 17.58
N PRO A 401 9.54 -17.59 16.52
CA PRO A 401 9.02 -17.66 15.16
C PRO A 401 7.92 -18.73 15.06
N LEU A 402 6.93 -18.50 14.21
CA LEU A 402 5.85 -19.47 14.02
C LEU A 402 6.40 -20.87 13.68
N GLY A 403 5.91 -21.89 14.40
CA GLY A 403 6.34 -23.29 14.25
C GLY A 403 7.64 -23.66 14.96
N MET A 404 8.28 -22.73 15.68
CA MET A 404 9.45 -22.98 16.50
C MET A 404 9.05 -23.10 17.98
N THR A 405 9.50 -24.16 18.66
CA THR A 405 9.27 -24.34 20.10
C THR A 405 10.21 -23.46 20.94
N ALA A 406 9.89 -23.24 22.21
CA ALA A 406 10.73 -22.47 23.12
C ALA A 406 12.19 -22.96 23.20
N ASP A 407 12.42 -24.27 23.20
CA ASP A 407 13.77 -24.85 23.28
C ASP A 407 14.54 -24.67 21.98
N GLN A 408 13.88 -24.85 20.84
CA GLN A 408 14.48 -24.58 19.52
C GLN A 408 14.83 -23.09 19.40
N PHE A 409 13.97 -22.21 19.89
CA PHE A 409 14.18 -20.78 19.92
C PHE A 409 15.38 -20.40 20.77
N LYS A 410 15.45 -20.85 22.04
CA LYS A 410 16.58 -20.56 22.93
C LYS A 410 17.91 -21.05 22.36
N THR A 411 17.89 -22.25 21.76
CA THR A 411 19.06 -22.83 21.09
C THR A 411 19.51 -21.94 19.93
N ARG A 412 18.60 -21.64 18.98
CA ARG A 412 18.86 -20.78 17.82
C ARG A 412 19.34 -19.38 18.21
N MET A 413 18.73 -18.77 19.22
CA MET A 413 19.15 -17.47 19.74
C MET A 413 20.59 -17.50 20.26
N SER A 414 20.96 -18.57 20.98
CA SER A 414 22.34 -18.72 21.50
C SER A 414 23.36 -18.91 20.37
N GLU A 415 23.02 -19.71 19.37
CA GLU A 415 23.85 -19.96 18.18
C GLU A 415 24.08 -18.65 17.41
N ARG A 416 23.01 -17.93 17.11
CA ARG A 416 23.07 -16.67 16.35
C ARG A 416 23.74 -15.55 17.13
N PHE A 417 23.60 -15.52 18.45
CA PHE A 417 24.35 -14.59 19.29
C PHE A 417 25.86 -14.85 19.20
N ALA A 418 26.31 -16.10 19.28
CA ALA A 418 27.72 -16.45 19.17
C ALA A 418 28.31 -16.07 17.79
N GLU A 419 27.55 -16.29 16.71
CA GLU A 419 27.92 -15.85 15.35
C GLU A 419 27.99 -14.32 15.24
N LEU A 420 26.99 -13.61 15.78
CA LEU A 420 26.92 -12.16 15.75
C LEU A 420 28.12 -11.53 16.47
N VAL A 421 28.49 -12.06 17.64
CA VAL A 421 29.65 -11.58 18.38
C VAL A 421 30.93 -11.72 17.56
N THR A 422 31.12 -12.86 16.91
CA THR A 422 32.30 -13.10 16.07
C THR A 422 32.33 -12.18 14.86
N THR A 423 31.18 -12.04 14.18
CA THR A 423 31.05 -11.29 12.93
C THR A 423 31.16 -9.78 13.15
N GLU A 424 30.48 -9.25 14.16
CA GLU A 424 30.51 -7.82 14.50
C GLU A 424 31.69 -7.46 15.43
N LYS A 425 32.48 -8.46 15.84
CA LYS A 425 33.62 -8.31 16.74
C LYS A 425 33.23 -7.54 18.02
N LEU A 426 32.13 -7.97 18.64
CA LEU A 426 31.58 -7.35 19.84
C LEU A 426 32.56 -7.51 21.02
N PRO A 427 32.59 -6.55 21.97
CA PRO A 427 33.52 -6.60 23.09
C PRO A 427 33.24 -7.78 24.03
N ALA A 428 34.26 -8.26 24.74
CA ALA A 428 34.16 -9.40 25.67
C ALA A 428 33.14 -9.18 26.80
N SER A 429 32.87 -7.91 27.15
CA SER A 429 31.78 -7.55 28.06
C SER A 429 30.40 -7.96 27.53
N VAL A 430 30.19 -8.04 26.22
CA VAL A 430 28.92 -8.54 25.65
C VAL A 430 28.84 -10.07 25.73
N LEU A 431 29.97 -10.77 25.62
CA LEU A 431 30.04 -12.23 25.71
C LEU A 431 29.73 -12.77 27.11
N GLY A 432 30.31 -12.16 28.14
CA GLY A 432 30.24 -12.65 29.51
C GLY A 432 28.85 -12.57 30.17
N PHE A 433 27.88 -11.89 29.54
CA PHE A 433 26.58 -11.58 30.14
C PHE A 433 25.39 -11.99 29.27
N TYR A 434 25.53 -12.96 28.36
CA TYR A 434 24.39 -13.43 27.53
C TYR A 434 23.15 -13.76 28.37
N SER A 435 23.33 -14.46 29.49
CA SER A 435 22.26 -14.82 30.45
C SER A 435 21.64 -13.62 31.18
N HIS A 436 22.22 -12.43 31.09
CA HIS A 436 21.70 -11.20 31.69
C HIS A 436 20.88 -10.38 30.69
N TYR A 437 20.95 -10.71 29.41
CA TYR A 437 20.19 -10.03 28.38
C TYR A 437 18.77 -10.58 28.29
N GLY A 438 17.82 -9.65 28.16
CA GLY A 438 16.50 -9.90 27.63
C GLY A 438 16.50 -9.77 26.10
N ALA A 439 15.33 -10.00 25.51
CA ALA A 439 15.08 -9.76 24.10
C ALA A 439 13.71 -9.10 23.93
N LEU A 440 13.55 -8.34 22.86
CA LEU A 440 12.27 -7.81 22.40
C LEU A 440 12.09 -8.13 20.92
N ASN A 441 10.87 -8.49 20.53
CA ASN A 441 10.52 -8.66 19.12
C ASN A 441 10.72 -7.34 18.36
N TYR A 442 11.50 -7.40 17.28
CA TYR A 442 11.91 -6.25 16.50
C TYR A 442 11.69 -6.50 15.02
N GLY A 443 11.08 -5.57 14.28
CA GLY A 443 10.92 -5.72 12.82
C GLY A 443 10.06 -6.91 12.42
N ARG A 444 10.64 -7.82 11.62
CA ARG A 444 9.96 -9.01 11.07
C ARG A 444 9.90 -10.17 12.07
N ASP A 445 9.16 -11.22 11.75
CA ASP A 445 9.18 -12.45 12.55
C ASP A 445 10.59 -13.05 12.51
N GLY A 446 11.10 -13.51 13.65
CA GLY A 446 12.47 -14.03 13.74
C GLY A 446 13.58 -13.01 13.96
N THR A 447 13.28 -11.71 14.06
CA THR A 447 14.28 -10.69 14.44
C THR A 447 14.03 -10.13 15.84
N TYR A 448 15.10 -9.98 16.61
CA TYR A 448 15.05 -9.64 18.03
C TYR A 448 16.11 -8.60 18.38
N VAL A 449 15.75 -7.57 19.14
CA VAL A 449 16.73 -6.66 19.75
C VAL A 449 17.08 -7.16 21.14
N LEU A 450 18.37 -7.23 21.46
CA LEU A 450 18.82 -7.55 22.81
C LEU A 450 18.61 -6.37 23.75
N THR A 451 18.22 -6.66 24.99
CA THR A 451 18.00 -5.64 26.02
C THR A 451 18.75 -5.93 27.31
N LEU A 452 19.11 -4.86 28.02
CA LEU A 452 19.54 -4.93 29.41
C LEU A 452 18.52 -4.15 30.25
N GLY A 453 17.69 -4.88 30.99
CA GLY A 453 16.42 -4.32 31.48
C GLY A 453 15.51 -3.99 30.29
N ASP A 454 15.01 -2.75 30.23
CA ASP A 454 14.15 -2.27 29.14
C ASP A 454 14.90 -1.48 28.05
N ALA A 455 16.22 -1.29 28.20
CA ALA A 455 17.02 -0.53 27.25
C ALA A 455 17.67 -1.43 26.18
N PRO A 456 17.62 -1.07 24.88
CA PRO A 456 18.35 -1.78 23.83
C PRO A 456 19.86 -1.77 24.09
N VAL A 457 20.50 -2.92 23.93
CA VAL A 457 21.96 -3.01 23.94
C VAL A 457 22.47 -2.36 22.67
N ILE A 458 23.32 -1.34 22.79
CA ILE A 458 23.90 -0.63 21.65
C ILE A 458 25.27 -1.21 21.33
N ASN A 459 25.50 -1.54 20.06
CA ASN A 459 26.82 -1.87 19.57
C ASN A 459 27.67 -0.57 19.57
N PRO A 460 28.74 -0.49 20.39
CA PRO A 460 29.52 0.74 20.55
C PRO A 460 30.29 1.15 19.29
N ARG A 461 30.45 0.25 18.31
CA ARG A 461 31.13 0.54 17.05
C ARG A 461 30.22 1.13 15.99
N THR A 462 28.98 0.65 15.93
CA THR A 462 28.02 1.09 14.91
C THR A 462 27.05 2.14 15.44
N GLY A 463 26.93 2.29 16.76
CA GLY A 463 25.93 3.13 17.41
C GLY A 463 24.49 2.61 17.24
N ARG A 464 24.32 1.38 16.72
CA ARG A 464 23.01 0.77 16.45
C ARG A 464 22.67 -0.31 17.48
N PRO A 465 21.39 -0.59 17.72
CA PRO A 465 20.99 -1.71 18.58
C PRO A 465 21.55 -3.05 18.08
N VAL A 466 21.92 -3.92 19.02
CA VAL A 466 22.32 -5.30 18.72
C VAL A 466 21.07 -6.10 18.37
N VAL A 467 20.96 -6.50 17.11
CA VAL A 467 19.83 -7.26 16.56
C VAL A 467 20.28 -8.67 16.22
N ILE A 468 19.56 -9.67 16.71
CA ILE A 468 19.71 -11.07 16.34
C ILE A 468 18.65 -11.38 15.29
N ASP A 469 19.10 -11.87 14.13
CA ASP A 469 18.25 -12.37 13.05
C ASP A 469 18.38 -13.89 13.00
N LEU A 470 17.26 -14.61 13.18
CA LEU A 470 17.25 -16.08 13.17
C LEU A 470 17.31 -16.68 11.76
N GLU A 471 17.30 -15.84 10.71
CA GLU A 471 17.43 -16.25 9.31
C GLU A 471 18.64 -15.56 8.62
N PRO A 472 19.35 -16.22 7.68
CA PRO A 472 19.30 -17.65 7.35
C PRO A 472 19.82 -18.54 8.51
N PRO A 473 19.60 -19.88 8.48
CA PRO A 473 20.13 -20.78 9.52
C PRO A 473 21.65 -20.59 9.72
N PRO A 474 22.15 -20.84 10.94
CA PRO A 474 23.58 -20.69 11.24
C PRO A 474 24.43 -21.51 10.27
N ALA A 475 25.58 -20.96 9.88
CA ALA A 475 26.49 -21.63 8.95
C ALA A 475 27.05 -22.87 9.68
N SER A 476 26.61 -24.05 9.24
CA SER A 476 26.83 -25.38 9.82
C SER A 476 28.18 -25.59 10.55
N GLY A 477 28.12 -26.20 11.75
CA GLY A 477 29.17 -27.12 12.20
C GLY A 477 29.67 -27.02 13.65
N ALA A 478 29.31 -26.00 14.42
CA ALA A 478 29.83 -25.84 15.78
C ALA A 478 29.02 -26.67 16.79
N ARG A 479 29.35 -27.95 16.96
CA ARG A 479 28.97 -28.69 18.17
C ARG A 479 29.64 -28.00 19.37
N TYR A 480 28.89 -27.22 20.15
CA TYR A 480 29.32 -26.79 21.47
C TYR A 480 28.44 -27.37 22.56
N ARG A 481 29.12 -27.85 23.60
CA ARG A 481 28.60 -28.57 24.76
C ARG A 481 27.66 -27.68 25.57
N SER A 482 26.79 -28.32 26.35
CA SER A 482 25.77 -27.67 27.17
C SER A 482 26.33 -26.55 28.05
N SER A 483 25.44 -25.61 28.39
CA SER A 483 25.67 -24.37 29.16
C SER A 483 26.28 -24.53 30.56
N VAL A 484 26.70 -25.73 30.97
CA VAL A 484 27.33 -26.00 32.26
C VAL A 484 28.85 -25.74 32.22
N ASP A 485 29.49 -25.81 31.04
CA ASP A 485 30.96 -25.72 30.92
C ASP A 485 31.51 -24.30 30.63
N LEU A 486 30.67 -23.27 30.58
CA LEU A 486 31.06 -21.90 30.22
C LEU A 486 31.15 -20.92 31.40
N ILE A 487 31.36 -21.42 32.63
CA ILE A 487 31.70 -20.59 33.80
C ILE A 487 33.23 -20.59 33.99
N PRO A 488 33.98 -19.52 33.65
CA PRO A 488 35.39 -19.42 34.02
C PRO A 488 35.47 -19.09 35.52
N GLY A 489 35.95 -20.02 36.34
CA GLY A 489 36.32 -19.68 37.72
C GLY A 489 36.23 -20.75 38.82
N GLN A 490 35.84 -22.00 38.55
CA GLN A 490 35.93 -23.04 39.59
C GLN A 490 37.21 -23.87 39.45
N PRO A 491 38.01 -24.04 40.52
CA PRO A 491 39.19 -24.88 40.48
C PRO A 491 38.77 -26.34 40.30
N GLN A 492 39.36 -27.00 39.30
CA GLN A 492 39.24 -28.45 39.14
C GLN A 492 39.92 -29.13 40.34
N GLU A 493 39.14 -29.79 41.20
CA GLU A 493 39.69 -30.72 42.17
C GLU A 493 40.33 -31.89 41.43
N GLY A 494 41.62 -32.07 41.68
CA GLY A 494 42.48 -33.04 41.01
C GLY A 494 42.03 -34.47 41.26
N GLY A 495 41.98 -35.24 40.18
CA GLY A 495 41.91 -36.69 40.25
C GLY A 495 43.14 -37.28 40.95
N LYS A 496 42.90 -38.26 41.83
CA LYS A 496 43.84 -39.33 42.12
C LYS A 496 43.12 -40.66 41.90
N ARG A 497 43.66 -41.38 40.91
CA ARG A 497 43.67 -42.83 40.64
C ARG A 497 42.45 -43.66 40.98
#